data_AF-A0A7X8JDF7-F1
#
_entry.id   AF-A0A7X8JDF7-F1
#
_cell.length_a   1.000
_cell.length_b   1.000
_cell.length_c   1.000
_cell.angle_alpha   90.00
_cell.angle_beta   90.00
_cell.angle_gamma   90.00
#
_symmetry.space_group_name_H-M   'P 1'
#
loop_
_entity.id
_entity.type
_entity.pdbx_description
1 polymer ?
#
loop_
_entity_poly.entity_id
_entity_poly.type
_entity_poly.pdbx_seq_one_letter_code
_entity_poly.pdbx_strand_id
1 'polypeptide(L)'
;MIRTTVYTVIKQPLILITIGIIMLVLAILNLFVPVMAMIIGIVNMTGGSLIDSVLAVIQMLIEPRNIPIILISSVVLTILLSVVIGLLLPGYLLTVNDGLSKNVKAKRLFIFGIRKYFLRFFLISLRSTIFTEILGVIILVSSVPAIVITRVALFSKPDLTLAAVFIDVLTVCVIFLGLSFYTIYTYNWYISALTASRKPFKAGKAAADRCFWKMTIGLLAFDIVFAAGLFVVYMIENQVFRYIAGWVFTTCFFTTLAVYLVKSFRDSSRIPIEIQ
;
A
#
# COMPACT_ATOMS: atom_id res chain seq x y z
N MET A 1 18.41 3.89 8.57
CA MET A 1 17.00 4.13 8.94
C MET A 1 16.65 3.63 10.33
N ILE A 2 17.04 2.41 10.70
CA ILE A 2 16.74 1.78 12.01
C ILE A 2 17.01 2.71 13.21
N ARG A 3 18.21 3.31 13.31
CA ARG A 3 18.55 4.24 14.41
C ARG A 3 17.60 5.44 14.51
N THR A 4 17.16 5.97 13.38
CA THR A 4 16.19 7.09 13.34
C THR A 4 14.81 6.61 13.80
N THR A 5 14.37 5.45 13.33
CA THR A 5 13.09 4.85 13.76
C THR A 5 13.08 4.59 15.27
N VAL A 6 14.12 3.99 15.82
CA VAL A 6 14.25 3.72 17.26
C VAL A 6 14.18 5.02 18.06
N TYR A 7 14.93 6.05 17.66
CA TYR A 7 14.88 7.36 18.32
C TYR A 7 13.48 7.99 18.29
N THR A 8 12.82 7.94 17.13
CA THR A 8 11.46 8.46 16.94
C THR A 8 10.43 7.71 17.78
N VAL A 9 10.52 6.37 17.86
CA VAL A 9 9.63 5.54 18.69
C VAL A 9 9.87 5.78 20.18
N ILE A 10 11.12 5.92 20.63
CA ILE A 10 11.43 6.26 22.02
C ILE A 10 10.83 7.62 22.40
N LYS A 11 10.96 8.62 21.52
CA LYS A 11 10.36 9.95 21.74
C LYS A 11 8.82 9.88 21.77
N GLN A 12 8.24 9.14 20.84
CA GLN A 12 6.80 8.99 20.67
C GLN A 12 6.36 7.51 20.53
N PRO A 13 6.16 6.82 21.66
CA PRO A 13 5.77 5.40 21.65
C PRO A 13 4.37 5.17 21.05
N LEU A 14 3.54 6.23 20.98
CA LEU A 14 2.23 6.20 20.33
C LEU A 14 2.30 5.75 18.86
N ILE A 15 3.42 6.00 18.16
CA ILE A 15 3.62 5.55 16.78
C ILE A 15 3.57 4.01 16.73
N LEU A 16 4.34 3.36 17.60
CA LEU A 16 4.41 1.90 17.64
C LEU A 16 3.09 1.30 18.15
N ILE A 17 2.46 1.92 19.15
CA ILE A 17 1.20 1.43 19.74
C ILE A 17 0.07 1.47 18.70
N THR A 18 -0.06 2.57 17.96
CA THR A 18 -1.13 2.73 16.95
C THR A 18 -0.99 1.71 15.83
N ILE A 19 0.21 1.54 15.26
CA ILE A 19 0.44 0.50 14.26
C ILE A 19 0.27 -0.90 14.86
N GLY A 20 0.76 -1.14 16.07
CA GLY A 20 0.63 -2.44 16.72
C GLY A 20 -0.82 -2.86 16.89
N ILE A 21 -1.71 -1.94 17.29
CA ILE A 21 -3.15 -2.19 17.39
C ILE A 21 -3.76 -2.45 16.01
N ILE A 22 -3.43 -1.64 15.00
CA ILE A 22 -3.94 -1.83 13.64
C ILE A 22 -3.53 -3.20 13.08
N MET A 23 -2.24 -3.57 13.24
CA MET A 23 -1.72 -4.85 12.78
C MET A 23 -2.30 -6.02 13.57
N LEU A 24 -2.59 -5.84 14.86
CA LEU A 24 -3.27 -6.85 15.66
C LEU A 24 -4.69 -7.09 15.15
N VAL A 25 -5.45 -6.03 14.88
CA VAL A 25 -6.80 -6.13 14.30
C VAL A 25 -6.74 -6.82 12.94
N LEU A 26 -5.79 -6.45 12.07
CA LEU A 26 -5.61 -7.10 10.78
C LEU A 26 -5.22 -8.59 10.91
N ALA A 27 -4.38 -8.94 11.88
CA ALA A 27 -4.02 -10.33 12.16
C ALA A 27 -5.23 -11.14 12.64
N ILE A 28 -6.08 -10.56 13.50
CA ILE A 28 -7.34 -11.18 13.95
C ILE A 28 -8.31 -11.33 12.78
N LEU A 29 -8.47 -10.31 11.93
CA LEU A 29 -9.32 -10.42 10.73
C LEU A 29 -8.82 -11.52 9.79
N ASN A 30 -7.51 -11.65 9.61
CA ASN A 30 -6.92 -12.73 8.81
C ASN A 30 -7.08 -14.12 9.45
N LEU A 31 -7.36 -14.21 10.76
CA LEU A 31 -7.75 -15.48 11.40
C LEU A 31 -9.17 -15.90 10.96
N PHE A 32 -10.10 -14.94 10.88
CA PHE A 32 -11.49 -15.22 10.53
C PHE A 32 -11.72 -15.35 9.01
N VAL A 33 -11.03 -14.53 8.22
CA VAL A 33 -11.07 -14.55 6.77
C VAL A 33 -9.65 -14.78 6.27
N PRO A 34 -9.19 -16.05 6.23
CA PRO A 34 -7.82 -16.36 5.84
C PRO A 34 -7.66 -16.20 4.33
N VAL A 35 -7.43 -14.96 3.89
CA VAL A 35 -7.37 -14.58 2.47
C VAL A 35 -6.37 -15.45 1.71
N MET A 36 -5.21 -15.74 2.29
CA MET A 36 -4.21 -16.62 1.65
C MET A 36 -4.68 -18.06 1.54
N ALA A 37 -5.38 -18.59 2.54
CA ALA A 37 -5.96 -19.93 2.47
C ALA A 37 -7.11 -19.99 1.45
N MET A 38 -7.86 -18.89 1.29
CA MET A 38 -8.87 -18.77 0.24
C MET A 38 -8.23 -18.73 -1.15
N ILE A 39 -7.15 -17.96 -1.36
CA ILE A 39 -6.45 -17.90 -2.64
C ILE A 39 -5.88 -19.28 -2.99
N ILE A 40 -5.16 -19.92 -2.07
CA ILE A 40 -4.62 -21.27 -2.26
C ILE A 40 -5.74 -22.29 -2.46
N GLY A 41 -6.83 -22.16 -1.70
CA GLY A 41 -8.03 -23.00 -1.83
C GLY A 41 -8.67 -22.88 -3.20
N ILE A 42 -8.85 -21.66 -3.72
CA ILE A 42 -9.40 -21.42 -5.07
C ILE A 42 -8.49 -22.05 -6.12
N VAL A 43 -7.17 -21.86 -6.03
CA VAL A 43 -6.20 -22.44 -6.96
C VAL A 43 -6.24 -23.97 -6.93
N ASN A 44 -6.37 -24.57 -5.75
CA ASN A 44 -6.43 -26.02 -5.61
C ASN A 44 -7.80 -26.60 -6.02
N MET A 45 -8.90 -25.88 -5.82
CA MET A 45 -10.26 -26.31 -6.16
C MET A 45 -10.56 -26.22 -7.64
N THR A 46 -9.99 -25.24 -8.37
CA THR A 46 -10.23 -25.11 -9.81
C THR A 46 -9.51 -26.20 -10.62
N GLY A 47 -8.52 -26.90 -10.05
CA GLY A 47 -7.77 -27.98 -10.70
C GLY A 47 -7.04 -27.57 -12.00
N GLY A 48 -7.16 -26.30 -12.39
CA GLY A 48 -6.61 -25.71 -13.60
C GLY A 48 -5.31 -24.96 -13.31
N SER A 49 -4.63 -24.52 -14.37
CA SER A 49 -3.42 -23.70 -14.20
C SER A 49 -3.77 -22.37 -13.50
N LEU A 50 -2.81 -21.77 -12.79
CA LEU A 50 -2.95 -20.42 -12.20
C LEU A 50 -3.45 -19.40 -13.24
N ILE A 51 -3.01 -19.56 -14.48
CA ILE A 51 -3.40 -18.75 -15.64
C ILE A 51 -4.90 -18.86 -15.92
N ASP A 52 -5.45 -20.08 -15.91
CA ASP A 52 -6.87 -20.30 -16.17
C ASP A 52 -7.74 -19.75 -15.02
N SER A 53 -7.26 -19.85 -13.78
CA SER A 53 -7.95 -19.27 -12.61
C SER A 53 -8.00 -17.73 -12.67
N VAL A 54 -6.89 -17.08 -13.06
CA VAL A 54 -6.85 -15.63 -13.27
C VAL A 54 -7.79 -15.21 -14.41
N LEU A 55 -7.80 -15.95 -15.53
CA LEU A 55 -8.72 -15.68 -16.64
C LEU A 55 -10.19 -15.82 -16.22
N ALA A 56 -10.54 -16.84 -15.43
CA ALA A 56 -11.90 -17.04 -14.93
C ALA A 56 -12.35 -15.87 -14.03
N VAL A 57 -11.47 -15.38 -13.14
CA VAL A 57 -11.77 -14.20 -12.31
C VAL A 57 -11.96 -12.96 -13.17
N ILE A 58 -11.10 -12.74 -14.17
CA ILE A 58 -11.23 -11.62 -15.11
C ILE A 58 -12.57 -11.68 -15.85
N GLN A 59 -12.96 -12.86 -16.34
CA GLN A 59 -14.23 -13.07 -17.03
C GLN A 59 -15.42 -12.79 -16.11
N MET A 60 -15.40 -13.31 -14.88
CA MET A 60 -16.44 -13.06 -13.87
C MET A 60 -16.60 -11.56 -13.57
N LEU A 61 -15.50 -10.80 -13.53
CA LEU A 61 -15.51 -9.36 -13.29
C LEU A 61 -16.07 -8.54 -14.46
N ILE A 62 -15.96 -9.04 -15.70
CA ILE A 62 -16.40 -8.36 -16.93
C ILE A 62 -17.84 -8.74 -17.32
N GLU A 63 -18.39 -9.83 -16.77
CA GLU A 63 -19.77 -10.23 -17.02
C GLU A 63 -20.77 -9.08 -16.76
N PRO A 64 -21.58 -8.67 -17.76
CA PRO A 64 -22.48 -7.52 -17.64
C PRO A 64 -23.44 -7.59 -16.45
N ARG A 65 -23.82 -8.82 -16.05
CA ARG A 65 -24.69 -9.09 -14.91
C ARG A 65 -24.06 -8.71 -13.56
N ASN A 66 -22.73 -8.86 -13.43
CA ASN A 66 -22.01 -8.62 -12.17
C ASN A 66 -21.60 -7.15 -12.04
N ILE A 67 -21.53 -6.39 -13.15
CA ILE A 67 -21.10 -4.99 -13.17
C ILE A 67 -21.84 -4.12 -12.14
N PRO A 68 -23.19 -4.14 -12.01
CA PRO A 68 -23.87 -3.30 -11.03
C PRO A 68 -23.50 -3.63 -9.59
N ILE A 69 -23.39 -4.92 -9.27
CA ILE A 69 -23.04 -5.41 -7.93
C ILE A 69 -21.61 -4.99 -7.58
N ILE A 70 -20.68 -5.20 -8.52
CA ILE A 70 -19.27 -4.80 -8.36
C ILE A 70 -19.20 -3.30 -8.12
N LEU A 71 -19.89 -2.49 -8.93
CA LEU A 71 -19.83 -1.03 -8.83
C LEU A 71 -20.40 -0.52 -7.50
N ILE A 72 -21.55 -1.04 -7.05
CA ILE A 72 -22.12 -0.69 -5.74
C ILE A 72 -21.16 -1.10 -4.61
N SER A 73 -20.62 -2.33 -4.67
CA SER A 73 -19.68 -2.82 -3.65
C SER A 73 -18.40 -1.98 -3.59
N SER A 74 -17.90 -1.54 -4.74
CA SER A 74 -16.72 -0.68 -4.88
C SER A 74 -16.95 0.67 -4.24
N VAL A 75 -18.11 1.30 -4.52
CA VAL A 75 -18.47 2.59 -3.92
C VAL A 75 -18.56 2.51 -2.40
N VAL A 76 -19.24 1.47 -1.88
CA VAL A 76 -19.37 1.26 -0.42
C VAL A 76 -17.99 1.06 0.21
N LEU A 77 -17.15 0.20 -0.39
CA LEU A 77 -15.79 -0.05 0.10
C LEU A 77 -14.93 1.22 0.06
N THR A 78 -15.02 2.00 -1.01
CA THR A 78 -14.30 3.27 -1.16
C THR A 78 -14.68 4.27 -0.08
N ILE A 79 -15.97 4.41 0.23
CA ILE A 79 -16.43 5.31 1.30
C ILE A 79 -15.89 4.84 2.65
N LEU A 80 -16.03 3.54 2.97
CA LEU A 80 -15.57 2.98 4.24
C LEU A 80 -14.06 3.15 4.43
N LEU A 81 -13.26 2.79 3.42
CA LEU A 81 -11.81 2.97 3.45
C LEU A 81 -11.43 4.44 3.62
N SER A 82 -12.12 5.35 2.92
CA SER A 82 -11.84 6.78 3.01
C SER A 82 -12.13 7.35 4.40
N VAL A 83 -13.18 6.87 5.08
CA VAL A 83 -13.46 7.23 6.48
C VAL A 83 -12.36 6.73 7.40
N VAL A 84 -11.96 5.45 7.27
CA VAL A 84 -10.91 4.85 8.11
C VAL A 84 -9.57 5.59 7.93
N ILE A 85 -9.17 5.86 6.69
CA ILE A 85 -7.94 6.62 6.39
C ILE A 85 -8.06 8.06 6.91
N GLY A 86 -9.21 8.71 6.72
CA GLY A 86 -9.48 10.05 7.22
C GLY A 86 -9.36 10.16 8.75
N LEU A 87 -9.77 9.13 9.48
CA LEU A 87 -9.71 9.09 10.95
C LEU A 87 -8.32 8.72 11.48
N LEU A 88 -7.59 7.80 10.84
CA LEU A 88 -6.34 7.27 11.39
C LEU A 88 -5.12 8.04 10.90
N LEU A 89 -5.04 8.30 9.60
CA LEU A 89 -3.82 8.77 8.95
C LEU A 89 -3.36 10.18 9.35
N PRO A 90 -4.23 11.21 9.49
CA PRO A 90 -3.76 12.56 9.84
C PRO A 90 -3.15 12.62 11.24
N GLY A 91 -3.79 11.99 12.23
CA GLY A 91 -3.27 11.91 13.59
C GLY A 91 -1.97 11.13 13.65
N TYR A 92 -1.88 10.02 12.90
CA TYR A 92 -0.70 9.19 12.84
C TYR A 92 0.51 9.92 12.22
N LEU A 93 0.34 10.53 11.05
CA LEU A 93 1.43 11.22 10.34
C LEU A 93 1.95 12.44 11.12
N LEU A 94 1.09 13.17 11.84
CA LEU A 94 1.54 14.28 12.72
C LEU A 94 2.37 13.78 13.90
N THR A 95 1.97 12.65 14.47
CA THR A 95 2.72 11.96 15.54
C THR A 95 4.10 11.55 15.00
N VAL A 96 4.16 10.86 13.86
CA VAL A 96 5.45 10.51 13.21
C VAL A 96 6.32 11.73 12.93
N ASN A 97 5.74 12.82 12.43
CA ASN A 97 6.47 14.05 12.14
C ASN A 97 7.05 14.71 13.40
N ASP A 98 6.29 14.78 14.50
CA ASP A 98 6.83 15.29 15.77
C ASP A 98 7.88 14.35 16.38
N GLY A 99 7.71 13.04 16.21
CA GLY A 99 8.72 12.05 16.56
C GLY A 99 10.06 12.23 15.81
N LEU A 100 10.02 12.84 14.62
CA LEU A 100 11.20 13.22 13.84
C LEU A 100 11.66 14.66 14.13
N SER A 101 10.87 15.49 14.79
CA SER A 101 11.22 16.87 15.13
C SER A 101 12.25 16.91 16.27
N LYS A 102 13.06 17.97 16.35
CA LYS A 102 13.93 18.22 17.52
C LYS A 102 13.19 18.94 18.66
N ASN A 103 11.91 19.27 18.48
CA ASN A 103 11.13 20.08 19.40
C ASN A 103 10.64 19.25 20.60
N VAL A 104 10.24 19.97 21.67
CA VAL A 104 9.62 19.36 22.85
C VAL A 104 8.33 18.64 22.44
N LYS A 105 8.12 17.46 23.00
CA LYS A 105 6.97 16.59 22.72
C LYS A 105 5.65 17.33 22.93
N ALA A 106 4.89 17.53 21.85
CA ALA A 106 3.55 18.10 21.97
C ALA A 106 2.53 17.03 22.42
N LYS A 107 1.68 17.38 23.39
CA LYS A 107 0.64 16.48 23.91
C LYS A 107 -0.60 16.52 22.99
N ARG A 108 -1.29 15.38 22.85
CA ARG A 108 -2.57 15.23 22.12
C ARG A 108 -2.53 15.52 20.60
N LEU A 109 -1.36 15.42 19.96
CA LEU A 109 -1.18 15.60 18.51
C LEU A 109 -2.11 14.73 17.66
N PHE A 110 -2.38 13.49 18.08
CA PHE A 110 -3.22 12.57 17.33
C PHE A 110 -4.66 13.10 17.19
N ILE A 111 -5.30 13.48 18.30
CA ILE A 111 -6.67 14.03 18.31
C ILE A 111 -6.74 15.37 17.58
N PHE A 112 -5.72 16.22 17.77
CA PHE A 112 -5.62 17.49 17.06
C PHE A 112 -5.56 17.28 15.54
N GLY A 113 -4.75 16.32 15.10
CA GLY A 113 -4.61 15.94 13.70
C GLY A 113 -5.93 15.52 13.07
N ILE A 114 -6.70 14.67 13.76
CA ILE A 114 -8.02 14.24 13.31
C ILE A 114 -8.94 15.45 13.19
N ARG A 115 -9.11 16.25 14.25
CA ARG A 115 -10.05 17.38 14.23
C ARG A 115 -9.72 18.42 13.16
N LYS A 116 -8.43 18.71 12.94
CA LYS A 116 -8.00 19.75 11.99
C LYS A 116 -7.97 19.26 10.54
N TYR A 117 -7.56 18.02 10.29
CA TYR A 117 -7.28 17.54 8.93
C TYR A 117 -8.21 16.43 8.43
N PHE A 118 -9.18 15.94 9.23
CA PHE A 118 -10.08 14.85 8.84
C PHE A 118 -10.72 15.05 7.46
N LEU A 119 -11.41 16.18 7.23
CA LEU A 119 -12.12 16.41 5.96
C LEU A 119 -11.15 16.46 4.77
N ARG A 120 -9.96 17.03 4.97
CA ARG A 120 -8.92 17.09 3.95
C ARG A 120 -8.42 15.69 3.60
N PHE A 121 -8.13 14.87 4.60
CA PHE A 121 -7.69 13.49 4.40
C PHE A 121 -8.79 12.61 3.84
N PHE A 122 -10.03 12.77 4.27
CA PHE A 122 -11.19 12.07 3.72
C PHE A 122 -11.36 12.33 2.22
N LEU A 123 -11.32 13.60 1.80
CA LEU A 123 -11.45 13.97 0.37
C LEU A 123 -10.26 13.49 -0.46
N ILE A 124 -9.05 13.53 0.09
CA ILE A 124 -7.86 12.95 -0.58
C ILE A 124 -8.02 11.43 -0.70
N SER A 125 -8.52 10.77 0.33
CA SER A 125 -8.73 9.31 0.35
C SER A 125 -9.80 8.87 -0.63
N LEU A 126 -10.89 9.62 -0.76
CA LEU A 126 -11.93 9.33 -1.73
C LEU A 126 -11.37 9.40 -3.15
N ARG A 127 -10.60 10.45 -3.48
CA ARG A 127 -9.96 10.58 -4.80
C ARG A 127 -8.89 9.53 -5.04
N SER A 128 -8.05 9.27 -4.04
CA SER A 128 -6.99 8.26 -4.12
C SER A 128 -7.57 6.88 -4.35
N THR A 129 -8.61 6.48 -3.61
CA THR A 129 -9.21 5.15 -3.76
C THR A 129 -9.83 4.96 -5.14
N ILE A 130 -10.51 5.98 -5.69
CA ILE A 130 -11.01 5.94 -7.08
C ILE A 130 -9.86 5.76 -8.07
N PHE A 131 -8.74 6.49 -7.89
CA PHE A 131 -7.56 6.29 -8.74
C PHE A 131 -6.94 4.90 -8.56
N THR A 132 -6.97 4.32 -7.35
CA THR A 132 -6.55 2.92 -7.13
C THR A 132 -7.43 1.95 -7.92
N GLU A 133 -8.75 2.13 -7.90
CA GLU A 133 -9.69 1.27 -8.63
C GLU A 133 -9.46 1.36 -10.14
N ILE A 134 -9.35 2.58 -10.68
CA ILE A 134 -9.04 2.80 -12.11
C ILE A 134 -7.70 2.17 -12.48
N LEU A 135 -6.67 2.36 -11.66
CA LEU A 135 -5.35 1.77 -11.89
C LEU A 135 -5.42 0.23 -11.86
N GLY A 136 -6.20 -0.34 -10.94
CA GLY A 136 -6.45 -1.78 -10.86
C GLY A 136 -7.07 -2.33 -12.15
N VAL A 137 -8.07 -1.64 -12.70
CA VAL A 137 -8.67 -2.01 -13.99
C VAL A 137 -7.65 -1.92 -15.13
N ILE A 138 -6.84 -0.85 -15.18
CA ILE A 138 -5.79 -0.69 -16.19
C ILE A 138 -4.79 -1.83 -16.12
N ILE A 139 -4.31 -2.17 -14.91
CA ILE A 139 -3.35 -3.27 -14.70
C ILE A 139 -3.95 -4.61 -15.14
N LEU A 140 -5.23 -4.86 -14.79
CA LEU A 140 -5.93 -6.08 -15.16
C LEU A 140 -6.04 -6.20 -16.69
N VAL A 141 -6.51 -5.14 -17.37
CA VAL A 141 -6.63 -5.12 -18.83
C VAL A 141 -5.27 -5.22 -19.52
N SER A 142 -4.24 -4.54 -19.02
CA SER A 142 -2.89 -4.61 -19.59
C SER A 142 -2.22 -5.97 -19.42
N SER A 143 -2.64 -6.76 -18.43
CA SER A 143 -2.10 -8.10 -18.18
C SER A 143 -2.69 -9.17 -19.12
N VAL A 144 -3.84 -8.92 -19.75
CA VAL A 144 -4.51 -9.91 -20.62
C VAL A 144 -3.63 -10.36 -21.79
N PRO A 145 -3.00 -9.47 -22.60
CA PRO A 145 -2.16 -9.90 -23.72
C PRO A 145 -0.96 -10.74 -23.29
N ALA A 146 -0.29 -10.35 -22.20
CA ALA A 146 0.81 -11.09 -21.60
C ALA A 146 0.39 -12.53 -21.23
N ILE A 147 -0.69 -12.65 -20.46
CA ILE A 147 -1.24 -13.94 -20.03
C ILE A 147 -1.59 -14.83 -21.23
N VAL A 148 -2.26 -14.28 -22.25
CA VAL A 148 -2.71 -15.04 -23.43
C VAL A 148 -1.53 -15.54 -24.24
N ILE A 149 -0.53 -14.70 -24.50
CA ILE A 149 0.63 -15.06 -25.32
C ILE A 149 1.51 -16.07 -24.60
N THR A 150 1.72 -15.89 -23.29
CA THR A 150 2.46 -16.84 -22.46
C THR A 150 1.77 -18.20 -22.40
N ARG A 151 0.43 -18.25 -22.31
CA ARG A 151 -0.34 -19.51 -22.42
C ARG A 151 -0.12 -20.21 -23.76
N VAL A 152 -0.19 -19.48 -24.87
CA VAL A 152 0.02 -20.06 -26.22
C VAL A 152 1.45 -20.56 -26.40
N ALA A 153 2.43 -19.81 -25.89
CA ALA A 153 3.84 -20.21 -25.94
C ALA A 153 4.13 -21.48 -25.14
N LEU A 154 3.49 -21.64 -23.96
CA LEU A 154 3.67 -22.80 -23.10
C LEU A 154 2.99 -24.06 -23.60
N PHE A 155 1.77 -23.95 -24.16
CA PHE A 155 0.94 -25.13 -24.44
C PHE A 155 0.78 -25.48 -25.93
N SER A 156 1.01 -24.55 -26.85
CA SER A 156 0.66 -24.75 -28.27
C SER A 156 1.83 -24.54 -29.22
N LYS A 157 2.64 -23.50 -29.01
CA LYS A 157 3.68 -23.08 -29.97
C LYS A 157 4.92 -22.55 -29.24
N PRO A 158 5.89 -23.39 -28.89
CA PRO A 158 7.09 -22.98 -28.16
C PRO A 158 7.99 -22.01 -28.93
N ASP A 159 7.85 -21.92 -30.26
CA ASP A 159 8.56 -20.93 -31.08
C ASP A 159 8.19 -19.47 -30.72
N LEU A 160 7.06 -19.26 -30.03
CA LEU A 160 6.61 -17.96 -29.54
C LEU A 160 7.17 -17.59 -28.16
N THR A 161 8.00 -18.43 -27.55
CA THR A 161 8.57 -18.20 -26.20
C THR A 161 9.33 -16.88 -26.09
N LEU A 162 10.15 -16.53 -27.10
CA LEU A 162 10.88 -15.26 -27.11
C LEU A 162 9.92 -14.05 -27.13
N ALA A 163 8.85 -14.13 -27.93
CA ALA A 163 7.83 -13.08 -28.01
C ALA A 163 7.03 -12.96 -26.71
N ALA A 164 6.71 -14.08 -26.06
CA ALA A 164 6.05 -14.11 -24.75
C ALA A 164 6.91 -13.43 -23.67
N VAL A 165 8.19 -13.80 -23.57
CA VAL A 165 9.13 -13.18 -22.61
C VAL A 165 9.24 -11.68 -22.84
N PHE A 166 9.33 -11.23 -24.10
CA PHE A 166 9.40 -9.81 -24.42
C PHE A 166 8.15 -9.05 -23.93
N ILE A 167 6.95 -9.59 -24.19
CA ILE A 167 5.68 -8.96 -23.81
C ILE A 167 5.50 -8.98 -22.29
N ASP A 168 5.90 -10.05 -21.62
CA ASP A 168 5.87 -10.15 -20.16
C ASP A 168 6.80 -9.09 -19.53
N VAL A 169 8.03 -8.95 -20.02
CA VAL A 169 8.97 -7.91 -19.53
C VAL A 169 8.40 -6.51 -19.75
N LEU A 170 7.82 -6.23 -20.92
CA LEU A 170 7.20 -4.93 -21.18
C LEU A 170 6.02 -4.67 -20.24
N THR A 171 5.17 -5.67 -20.02
CA THR A 171 4.01 -5.59 -19.13
C THR A 171 4.43 -5.33 -17.69
N VAL A 172 5.42 -6.07 -17.19
CA VAL A 172 5.99 -5.88 -15.86
C VAL A 172 6.59 -4.48 -15.71
N CYS A 173 7.31 -3.98 -16.71
CA CYS A 173 7.87 -2.61 -16.71
C CYS A 173 6.77 -1.54 -16.63
N VAL A 174 5.71 -1.67 -17.44
CA VAL A 174 4.59 -0.72 -17.44
C VAL A 174 3.85 -0.74 -16.10
N ILE A 175 3.55 -1.92 -15.55
CA ILE A 175 2.92 -2.08 -14.25
C ILE A 175 3.79 -1.49 -13.15
N PHE A 176 5.09 -1.80 -13.15
CA PHE A 176 6.05 -1.30 -12.17
C PHE A 176 6.11 0.23 -12.18
N LEU A 177 6.23 0.84 -13.36
CA LEU A 177 6.25 2.30 -13.49
C LEU A 177 4.91 2.90 -13.03
N GLY A 178 3.79 2.36 -13.49
CA GLY A 178 2.45 2.84 -13.12
C GLY A 178 2.22 2.81 -11.61
N LEU A 179 2.54 1.69 -10.96
CA LEU A 179 2.46 1.55 -9.51
C LEU A 179 3.42 2.49 -8.77
N SER A 180 4.65 2.67 -9.28
CA SER A 180 5.64 3.56 -8.67
C SER A 180 5.18 5.02 -8.71
N PHE A 181 4.69 5.48 -9.87
CA PHE A 181 4.11 6.81 -10.02
C PHE A 181 2.91 6.99 -9.09
N TYR A 182 1.97 6.05 -9.11
CA TYR A 182 0.79 6.14 -8.26
C TYR A 182 1.15 6.22 -6.77
N THR A 183 2.01 5.32 -6.31
CA THR A 183 2.37 5.15 -4.89
C THR A 183 3.12 6.38 -4.36
N ILE A 184 4.15 6.84 -5.07
CA ILE A 184 4.99 7.96 -4.62
C ILE A 184 4.18 9.25 -4.58
N TYR A 185 3.39 9.55 -5.60
CA TYR A 185 2.61 10.78 -5.65
C TYR A 185 1.51 10.78 -4.59
N THR A 186 0.86 9.63 -4.37
CA THR A 186 -0.17 9.47 -3.34
C THR A 186 0.41 9.67 -1.93
N TYR A 187 1.53 9.01 -1.60
CA TYR A 187 2.17 9.19 -0.28
C TYR A 187 2.59 10.65 -0.04
N ASN A 188 3.26 11.27 -1.01
CA ASN A 188 3.66 12.68 -0.88
C ASN A 188 2.44 13.61 -0.81
N TRP A 189 1.33 13.28 -1.46
CA TRP A 189 0.08 14.04 -1.36
C TRP A 189 -0.50 13.99 0.05
N TYR A 190 -0.57 12.81 0.67
CA TYR A 190 -1.03 12.67 2.06
C TYR A 190 -0.14 13.43 3.05
N ILE A 191 1.19 13.31 2.95
CA ILE A 191 2.10 14.01 3.87
C ILE A 191 2.01 15.54 3.65
N SER A 192 1.93 15.99 2.39
CA SER A 192 1.76 17.42 2.07
C SER A 192 0.45 18.01 2.59
N ALA A 193 -0.58 17.20 2.82
CA ALA A 193 -1.85 17.64 3.38
C ALA A 193 -1.73 18.14 4.82
N LEU A 194 -0.62 17.85 5.50
CA LEU A 194 -0.29 18.39 6.82
C LEU A 194 0.41 19.76 6.77
N THR A 195 0.83 20.20 5.58
CA THR A 195 1.47 21.51 5.42
C THR A 195 0.43 22.62 5.24
N ALA A 196 0.83 23.86 5.58
CA ALA A 196 0.02 25.08 5.43
C ALA A 196 -0.32 25.44 3.97
N SER A 197 0.18 24.68 2.98
CA SER A 197 -0.04 24.98 1.56
C SER A 197 -1.53 24.93 1.21
N ARG A 198 -2.05 25.99 0.58
CA ARG A 198 -3.41 26.03 -0.01
C ARG A 198 -3.63 24.92 -1.04
N LYS A 199 -2.58 24.49 -1.76
CA LYS A 199 -2.65 23.44 -2.80
C LYS A 199 -1.75 22.26 -2.40
N PRO A 200 -2.25 21.30 -1.61
CA PRO A 200 -1.44 20.22 -1.05
C PRO A 200 -0.84 19.36 -2.16
N PHE A 201 -1.65 18.98 -3.15
CA PHE A 201 -1.19 18.17 -4.29
C PHE A 201 0.00 18.78 -5.04
N LYS A 202 0.00 20.11 -5.27
CA LYS A 202 1.12 20.78 -5.96
C LYS A 202 2.41 20.70 -5.14
N ALA A 203 2.31 20.84 -3.83
CA ALA A 203 3.45 20.71 -2.92
C ALA A 203 3.95 19.25 -2.85
N GLY A 204 3.03 18.30 -2.72
CA GLY A 204 3.34 16.86 -2.74
C GLY A 204 4.00 16.43 -4.05
N LYS A 205 3.46 16.85 -5.19
CA LYS A 205 4.05 16.61 -6.52
C LYS A 205 5.48 17.13 -6.61
N ALA A 206 5.74 18.38 -6.21
CA ALA A 206 7.08 18.95 -6.28
C ALA A 206 8.10 18.21 -5.39
N ALA A 207 7.68 17.65 -4.26
CA ALA A 207 8.52 16.80 -3.43
C ALA A 207 8.76 15.43 -4.08
N ALA A 208 7.71 14.81 -4.63
CA ALA A 208 7.77 13.55 -5.36
C ALA A 208 8.73 13.64 -6.56
N ASP A 209 8.60 14.66 -7.40
CA ASP A 209 9.41 14.84 -8.62
C ASP A 209 10.92 14.88 -8.31
N ARG A 210 11.31 15.47 -7.16
CA ARG A 210 12.72 15.63 -6.76
C ARG A 210 13.36 14.36 -6.23
N CYS A 211 12.58 13.49 -5.62
CA CYS A 211 13.08 12.29 -4.95
C CYS A 211 12.43 11.01 -5.46
N PHE A 212 11.82 11.07 -6.65
CA PHE A 212 11.08 9.97 -7.27
C PHE A 212 11.88 8.68 -7.23
N TRP A 213 13.01 8.63 -7.95
CA TRP A 213 13.84 7.42 -8.03
C TRP A 213 14.38 6.95 -6.68
N LYS A 214 14.75 7.88 -5.80
CA LYS A 214 15.23 7.53 -4.45
C LYS A 214 14.13 6.88 -3.62
N MET A 215 12.89 7.38 -3.71
CA MET A 215 11.73 6.78 -3.06
C MET A 215 11.32 5.46 -3.73
N THR A 216 11.35 5.37 -5.06
CA THR A 216 11.04 4.13 -5.80
C THR A 216 11.97 3.00 -5.36
N ILE A 217 13.28 3.22 -5.39
CA ILE A 217 14.27 2.20 -5.00
C ILE A 217 14.13 1.86 -3.51
N GLY A 218 13.88 2.86 -2.66
CA GLY A 218 13.65 2.63 -1.24
C GLY A 218 12.41 1.79 -0.96
N LEU A 219 11.29 2.09 -1.61
CA LEU A 219 10.05 1.31 -1.50
C LEU A 219 10.21 -0.10 -2.06
N LEU A 220 10.88 -0.27 -3.20
CA LEU A 220 11.19 -1.59 -3.74
C LEU A 220 12.02 -2.43 -2.77
N ALA A 221 13.00 -1.82 -2.08
CA ALA A 221 13.74 -2.52 -1.03
C ALA A 221 12.85 -2.90 0.17
N PHE A 222 11.90 -2.04 0.55
CA PHE A 222 10.90 -2.38 1.56
C PHE A 222 10.01 -3.54 1.09
N ASP A 223 9.57 -3.58 -0.16
CA ASP A 223 8.74 -4.65 -0.71
C ASP A 223 9.48 -6.00 -0.69
N ILE A 224 10.76 -6.02 -1.08
CA ILE A 224 11.61 -7.22 -1.01
C ILE A 224 11.76 -7.71 0.43
N VAL A 225 12.07 -6.81 1.37
CA VAL A 225 12.19 -7.16 2.80
C VAL A 225 10.88 -7.65 3.38
N PHE A 226 9.75 -7.05 2.97
CA PHE A 226 8.42 -7.46 3.39
C PHE A 226 8.10 -8.88 2.91
N ALA A 227 8.32 -9.15 1.62
CA ALA A 227 8.09 -10.47 1.04
C ALA A 227 8.96 -11.55 1.69
N ALA A 228 10.26 -11.26 1.86
CA ALA A 228 11.19 -12.18 2.53
C ALA A 228 10.80 -12.43 3.99
N GLY A 229 10.42 -11.38 4.73
CA GLY A 229 9.98 -11.51 6.12
C GLY A 229 8.69 -12.29 6.27
N LEU A 230 7.70 -12.06 5.40
CA LEU A 230 6.49 -12.87 5.37
C LEU A 230 6.79 -14.33 5.03
N PHE A 231 7.66 -14.60 4.05
CA PHE A 231 8.07 -15.96 3.70
C PHE A 231 8.67 -16.70 4.90
N VAL A 232 9.58 -16.06 5.64
CA VAL A 232 10.16 -16.63 6.87
C VAL A 232 9.08 -16.88 7.94
N VAL A 233 8.15 -15.95 8.12
CA VAL A 233 7.04 -16.13 9.06
C VAL A 233 6.15 -17.32 8.66
N TYR A 234 5.88 -17.51 7.37
CA TYR A 234 5.07 -18.62 6.87
C TYR A 234 5.73 -19.99 7.04
N MET A 235 7.06 -20.06 7.05
CA MET A 235 7.81 -21.30 7.30
C MET A 235 7.72 -21.79 8.75
N ILE A 236 7.17 -20.98 9.66
CA ILE A 236 6.95 -21.40 11.05
C ILE A 236 5.76 -22.37 11.10
N GLU A 237 6.04 -23.61 11.51
CA GLU A 237 5.03 -24.67 11.67
C GLU A 237 4.05 -24.37 12.80
N ASN A 238 4.55 -23.85 13.93
CA ASN A 238 3.70 -23.52 15.07
C ASN A 238 2.81 -22.31 14.76
N GLN A 239 1.51 -22.57 14.67
CA GLN A 239 0.51 -21.56 14.31
C GLN A 239 0.52 -20.35 15.26
N VAL A 240 0.65 -20.55 16.57
CA VAL A 240 0.68 -19.46 17.54
C VAL A 240 1.93 -18.60 17.34
N PHE A 241 3.09 -19.24 17.19
CA PHE A 241 4.35 -18.53 16.96
C PHE A 241 4.34 -17.78 15.63
N ARG A 242 3.73 -18.35 14.59
CA ARG A 242 3.55 -17.70 13.28
C ARG A 242 2.73 -16.41 13.39
N TYR A 243 1.62 -16.42 14.11
CA TYR A 243 0.80 -15.22 14.29
C TYR A 243 1.51 -14.14 15.10
N ILE A 244 2.19 -14.52 16.20
CA ILE A 244 2.95 -13.58 17.02
C ILE A 244 4.11 -12.98 16.23
N ALA A 245 4.91 -13.81 15.56
CA ALA A 245 6.03 -13.38 14.74
C ALA A 245 5.56 -12.47 13.59
N GLY A 246 4.46 -12.84 12.91
CA GLY A 246 3.86 -12.03 11.85
C GLY A 246 3.38 -10.67 12.37
N TRP A 247 2.70 -10.63 13.51
CA TRP A 247 2.25 -9.39 14.13
C TRP A 247 3.41 -8.49 14.55
N VAL A 248 4.44 -9.04 15.19
CA VAL A 248 5.65 -8.28 15.58
C VAL A 248 6.38 -7.75 14.35
N PHE A 249 6.60 -8.61 13.35
CA PHE A 249 7.28 -8.25 12.11
C PHE A 249 6.54 -7.13 11.38
N THR A 250 5.24 -7.29 11.12
CA THR A 250 4.42 -6.28 10.42
C THR A 250 4.39 -4.97 11.21
N THR A 251 4.26 -5.02 12.53
CA THR A 251 4.29 -3.82 13.38
C THR A 251 5.60 -3.06 13.25
N CYS A 252 6.74 -3.74 13.39
CA CYS A 252 8.06 -3.14 13.23
C CYS A 252 8.30 -2.61 11.81
N PHE A 253 7.86 -3.37 10.80
CA PHE A 253 8.00 -3.02 9.40
C PHE A 253 7.23 -1.75 9.05
N PHE A 254 5.93 -1.72 9.31
CA PHE A 254 5.09 -0.56 8.98
C PHE A 254 5.45 0.68 9.80
N THR A 255 5.94 0.52 11.03
CA THR A 255 6.50 1.62 11.82
C THR A 255 7.73 2.22 11.15
N THR A 256 8.65 1.36 10.68
CA THR A 256 9.85 1.80 9.97
C THR A 256 9.52 2.46 8.63
N LEU A 257 8.57 1.89 7.89
CA LEU A 257 8.09 2.43 6.62
C LEU A 257 7.48 3.81 6.79
N ALA A 258 6.62 4.01 7.78
CA ALA A 258 6.02 5.31 8.05
C ALA A 258 7.07 6.39 8.38
N VAL A 259 8.05 6.06 9.23
CA VAL A 259 9.16 6.95 9.55
C VAL A 259 9.99 7.27 8.30
N TYR A 260 10.23 6.28 7.44
CA TYR A 260 10.89 6.47 6.16
C TYR A 260 10.15 7.45 5.25
N LEU A 261 8.85 7.26 5.05
CA LEU A 261 8.03 8.10 4.19
C LEU A 261 8.03 9.55 4.64
N VAL A 262 7.78 9.81 5.93
CA VAL A 262 7.75 11.18 6.49
C VAL A 262 9.12 11.83 6.44
N LYS A 263 10.19 11.09 6.76
CA LYS A 263 11.57 11.60 6.65
C LYS A 263 11.93 11.95 5.22
N SER A 264 11.65 11.06 4.27
CA SER A 264 11.94 11.28 2.85
C SER A 264 11.20 12.50 2.30
N PHE A 265 9.93 12.66 2.67
CA PHE A 265 9.17 13.87 2.33
C PHE A 265 9.84 15.13 2.91
N ARG A 266 10.17 15.12 4.20
CA ARG A 266 10.75 16.27 4.90
C ARG A 266 12.10 16.69 4.34
N ASP A 267 12.96 15.72 4.01
CA ASP A 267 14.26 15.98 3.38
C ASP A 267 14.10 16.57 1.96
N SER A 268 12.98 16.28 1.28
CA SER A 268 12.70 16.73 -0.09
C SER A 268 11.92 18.05 -0.16
N SER A 269 11.08 18.31 0.85
CA SER A 269 10.20 19.47 0.93
C SER A 269 10.92 20.66 1.55
N ARG A 270 10.97 21.80 0.85
CA ARG A 270 11.45 23.09 1.42
C ARG A 270 10.42 23.76 2.34
N ILE A 271 9.27 23.11 2.61
CA ILE A 271 8.14 23.67 3.34
C ILE A 271 8.04 22.95 4.69
N PRO A 272 8.10 23.66 5.82
CA PRO A 272 7.93 23.03 7.12
C PRO A 272 6.50 22.50 7.28
N ILE A 273 6.36 21.32 7.89
CA ILE A 273 5.07 20.80 8.33
C ILE A 273 4.65 21.60 9.57
N GLU A 274 3.41 22.12 9.60
CA GLU A 274 2.91 22.90 10.74
C GLU A 274 2.88 22.03 12.00
N ILE A 275 3.75 22.36 12.95
CA ILE A 275 3.61 21.96 14.35
C ILE A 275 3.37 23.28 15.09
N GLN A 276 2.11 23.58 15.39
CA GLN A 276 1.77 24.63 16.37
C GLN A 276 1.65 23.98 17.73
#